data_AF-A0A2V8UH95-F1
#
_entry.id   AF-A0A2V8UH95-F1
#
_cell.length_a   1.000
_cell.length_b   1.000
_cell.length_c   1.000
_cell.angle_alpha   90.00
_cell.angle_beta   90.00
_cell.angle_gamma   90.00
#
_symmetry.space_group_name_H-M   'P 1'
#
loop_
_entity.id
_entity.type
_entity.pdbx_description
1 polymer ?
#
loop_
_entity_poly.entity_id
_entity_poly.type
_entity_poly.pdbx_seq_one_letter_code
_entity_poly.pdbx_strand_id
1 'polypeptide(L)' 'MTYHTGIRQVQLAWYNRAGKRLASIGDPGIYHQIALSPDNRRLVVERVDPNKNTGIYNFWLLELSSGVL' A
#
# COMPACT_ATOMS: atom_id res chain seq x y z
N MET A 1 29.72 -7.34 -2.76
CA MET A 1 28.50 -6.73 -3.34
C MET A 1 27.55 -6.45 -2.20
N THR A 2 27.42 -5.19 -1.79
CA THR A 2 26.55 -4.79 -0.69
C THR A 2 25.24 -4.29 -1.28
N TYR A 3 24.17 -5.08 -1.16
CA TYR A 3 22.83 -4.66 -1.58
C TYR A 3 22.34 -3.58 -0.61
N HIS A 4 22.31 -2.32 -1.05
CA HIS A 4 21.49 -1.31 -0.40
C HIS A 4 20.06 -1.57 -0.85
N THR A 5 19.30 -2.35 -0.07
CA THR A 5 17.84 -2.35 -0.18
C THR A 5 17.36 -1.00 0.32
N GLY A 6 17.30 -0.01 -0.57
CA GLY A 6 16.72 1.28 -0.26
C GLY A 6 15.25 1.10 0.09
N ILE A 7 14.90 1.21 1.37
CA ILE A 7 13.52 1.26 1.83
C ILE A 7 12.90 2.58 1.38
N ARG A 8 12.40 2.60 0.15
CA ARG A 8 11.76 3.77 -0.45
C ARG A 8 10.29 3.82 -0.03
N GLN A 9 9.87 4.95 0.51
CA GLN A 9 8.45 5.22 0.71
C GLN A 9 7.74 5.37 -0.63
N VAL A 10 6.60 4.69 -0.77
CA VAL A 10 5.71 4.76 -1.94
C VAL A 10 4.29 5.04 -1.47
N GLN A 11 3.49 5.67 -2.32
CA GLN A 11 2.06 5.85 -2.04
C GLN A 11 1.26 4.91 -2.94
N LEU A 12 0.36 4.14 -2.34
CA LEU A 12 -0.55 3.29 -3.09
C LEU A 12 -1.53 4.15 -3.89
N ALA A 13 -1.96 3.65 -5.04
CA ALA A 13 -2.86 4.38 -5.92
C ALA A 13 -3.69 3.44 -6.79
N TRP A 14 -4.89 3.88 -7.14
CA TRP A 14 -5.73 3.25 -8.15
C TRP A 14 -5.29 3.65 -9.54
N TYR A 15 -5.39 2.71 -10.47
CA TYR A 15 -5.19 2.93 -11.90
C TYR A 15 -6.35 2.31 -12.67
N ASN A 16 -6.76 2.95 -13.75
CA ASN A 16 -7.68 2.32 -14.69
C ASN A 16 -6.95 1.24 -15.50
N ARG A 17 -7.72 0.45 -16.27
CA ARG A 17 -7.17 -0.62 -17.11
C ARG A 17 -6.21 -0.13 -18.22
N ALA A 18 -6.24 1.16 -18.54
CA ALA A 18 -5.31 1.81 -19.48
C ALA A 18 -4.03 2.34 -18.78
N GLY A 19 -3.83 2.08 -17.48
CA GLY A 19 -2.67 2.54 -16.72
C GLY A 19 -2.74 4.02 -16.27
N LYS A 20 -3.88 4.69 -16.41
CA LYS A 20 -4.09 6.05 -15.91
C LYS A 20 -4.39 6.02 -14.41
N ARG A 21 -3.65 6.80 -13.62
CA ARG A 21 -3.90 6.98 -12.19
C ARG A 21 -5.27 7.60 -11.94
N LEU A 22 -6.06 7.01 -11.04
CA LEU A 22 -7.40 7.44 -10.65
C LEU A 22 -7.39 8.18 -9.31
N ALA A 23 -6.74 7.62 -8.29
CA ALA A 23 -6.71 8.18 -6.94
C ALA A 23 -5.52 7.65 -6.13
N SER A 24 -5.12 8.36 -5.08
CA SER A 24 -4.20 7.85 -4.05
C SER A 24 -4.95 7.04 -2.99
N ILE A 25 -4.30 6.06 -2.40
CA ILE A 25 -4.81 5.21 -1.32
C ILE A 25 -3.88 5.38 -0.11
N GLY A 26 -4.41 5.93 0.97
CA GLY A 26 -3.65 6.14 2.22
C GLY A 26 -2.41 7.03 2.06
N ASP A 27 -1.59 7.03 3.11
CA ASP A 27 -0.37 7.84 3.18
C ASP A 27 0.84 7.15 2.53
N PRO A 28 1.86 7.90 2.09
CA PRO A 28 3.13 7.32 1.66
C PRO A 28 3.79 6.47 2.75
N GLY A 29 4.28 5.28 2.40
CA GLY A 29 4.84 4.33 3.37
C GLY A 29 5.72 3.27 2.73
N ILE A 30 6.37 2.49 3.59
CA ILE A 30 7.11 1.30 3.15
C ILE A 30 6.13 0.14 3.21
N TYR A 31 5.70 -0.33 2.03
CA TYR A 31 4.74 -1.43 1.87
C TYR A 31 5.45 -2.65 1.28
N HIS A 32 5.16 -3.84 1.79
CA HIS A 32 5.84 -5.09 1.39
C HIS A 32 4.90 -6.08 0.72
N GLN A 33 3.79 -6.40 1.38
CA GLN A 33 2.75 -7.31 0.88
C GLN A 33 1.44 -6.56 0.75
N ILE A 34 0.66 -6.88 -0.30
CA ILE A 34 -0.60 -6.23 -0.61
C ILE A 34 -1.58 -7.31 -1.08
N ALA A 35 -2.77 -7.34 -0.50
CA ALA A 35 -3.86 -8.21 -0.91
C ALA A 35 -5.17 -7.42 -0.99
N LEU A 36 -5.79 -7.42 -2.16
CA LEU A 36 -7.09 -6.81 -2.42
C LEU A 36 -8.19 -7.86 -2.32
N SER A 37 -9.29 -7.53 -1.65
CA SER A 37 -10.46 -8.41 -1.59
C SER A 37 -11.09 -8.58 -3.00
N PRO A 38 -11.70 -9.73 -3.30
CA PRO A 38 -12.33 -9.97 -4.61
C PRO A 38 -13.42 -8.95 -5.00
N ASP A 39 -14.07 -8.34 -4.00
CA ASP A 39 -15.09 -7.31 -4.19
C ASP A 39 -14.51 -5.88 -4.30
N ASN A 40 -13.19 -5.72 -4.24
CA ASN A 40 -12.44 -4.46 -4.30
C ASN A 40 -12.77 -3.46 -3.18
N ARG A 41 -13.37 -3.90 -2.07
CA ARG A 41 -13.77 -3.02 -0.96
C ARG A 41 -12.74 -2.95 0.15
N ARG A 42 -11.85 -3.93 0.24
CA ARG A 42 -10.88 -4.06 1.34
C ARG A 42 -9.50 -4.33 0.80
N LEU A 43 -8.53 -3.64 1.37
CA LEU A 43 -7.12 -3.83 1.06
C LEU A 43 -6.37 -4.14 2.35
N VAL A 44 -5.69 -5.28 2.40
CA VAL A 44 -4.73 -5.58 3.46
C VAL A 44 -3.34 -5.25 2.96
N VAL A 45 -2.58 -4.51 3.77
CA VAL A 45 -1.20 -4.16 3.47
C VAL A 45 -0.29 -4.49 4.64
N GLU A 46 0.86 -5.04 4.35
CA GLU A 46 1.97 -5.10 5.29
C GLU A 46 2.77 -3.81 5.17
N ARG A 47 2.79 -3.02 6.25
CA ARG A 47 3.46 -1.71 6.29
C ARG A 47 4.34 -1.59 7.52
N VAL A 48 5.49 -0.94 7.38
CA VAL A 48 6.26 -0.46 8.54
C VAL A 48 5.43 0.59 9.27
N ASP A 49 5.27 0.43 10.58
CA ASP A 49 4.63 1.45 11.41
C ASP A 49 5.47 2.74 11.36
N PRO A 50 4.95 3.85 10.80
CA PRO A 50 5.71 5.09 10.67
C PRO A 50 6.09 5.69 12.04
N ASN A 51 5.39 5.33 13.12
CA ASN A 51 5.67 5.81 14.47
C ASN A 51 6.62 4.89 15.23
N LYS A 52 6.93 3.70 14.70
CA LYS A 52 7.86 2.76 15.33
C LYS A 52 9.06 2.54 14.43
N ASN A 53 10.18 3.14 14.82
CA ASN A 53 11.44 3.12 14.08
C ASN A 53 12.17 1.75 14.11
N THR A 54 11.45 0.65 14.36
CA THR A 54 12.01 -0.65 14.73
C THR A 54 11.97 -1.69 13.62
N GLY A 55 11.56 -1.32 12.39
CA GLY A 55 11.45 -2.28 11.28
C GLY A 55 10.38 -3.35 11.50
N ILE A 56 9.44 -3.10 12.41
CA ILE A 56 8.30 -3.98 12.67
C ILE A 56 7.24 -3.71 11.60
N TYR A 57 6.93 -4.75 10.84
CA TYR A 57 5.84 -4.76 9.89
C TYR A 57 4.53 -5.12 10.60
N ASN A 58 3.48 -4.33 10.34
CA ASN A 58 2.14 -4.61 10.81
C ASN A 58 1.21 -4.77 9.61
N PHE A 59 0.16 -5.57 9.78
CA PHE A 59 -0.93 -5.67 8.81
C PHE A 59 -1.99 -4.62 9.10
N TRP A 60 -2.30 -3.82 8.08
CA TRP A 60 -3.29 -2.76 8.14
C TRP A 60 -4.40 -3.09 7.16
N LEU A 61 -5.65 -2.99 7.63
CA LEU A 61 -6.83 -3.08 6.79
C LEU A 61 -7.27 -1.68 6.39
N LEU A 62 -7.38 -1.44 5.09
CA LEU A 62 -7.94 -0.23 4.52
C LEU A 62 -9.30 -0.57 3.91
N GLU A 63 -10.33 0.14 4.36
CA GLU A 63 -11.65 0.13 3.74
C GLU A 63 -11.63 1.14 2.58
N LEU A 64 -11.92 0.64 1.38
CA LEU A 64 -11.89 1.42 0.15
C LEU A 64 -13.30 1.93 -0.12
N SER A 65 -13.46 3.24 -0.14
CA SER A 65 -14.76 3.90 -0.34
C SER A 65 -15.35 3.71 -1.74
N SER A 66 -14.59 3.14 -2.69
CA SER A 66 -15.04 2.87 -4.05
C SER A 66 -14.96 1.38 -4.35
N GLY A 67 -16.10 0.70 -4.35
CA GLY A 67 -16.28 -0.54 -5.11
C GLY A 67 -16.29 -0.21 -6.61
N VAL A 68 -15.12 0.14 -7.15
CA VAL A 68 -14.88 0.52 -8.55
C VAL A 68 -15.56 1.83 -8.98
N LEU A 69 -14.78 2.68 -9.66
CA LEU A 69 -15.22 3.77 -10.54
C LEU A 69 -14.85 3.36 -11.97
#